data_AF-A0A929X792-F1
#
_entry.id   AF-A0A929X792-F1
#
_cell.length_a   1.000
_cell.length_b   1.000
_cell.length_c   1.000
_cell.angle_alpha   90.00
_cell.angle_beta   90.00
_cell.angle_gamma   90.00
#
_symmetry.space_group_name_H-M   'P 1'
#
loop_
_entity.id
_entity.type
_entity.pdbx_description
1 polymer ?
#
loop_
_entity_poly.entity_id
_entity_poly.type
_entity_poly.pdbx_seq_one_letter_code
_entity_poly.pdbx_strand_id
1 'polypeptide(L)' 'MRLLFVCHGNICRSPMAQSVMQNFINQSGLSARVSVDSAATH' A
#
# COMPACT_ATOMS: atom_id res chain seq x y z
N MET A 1 -6.32 -11.02 -1.57
CA MET A 1 -5.95 -10.07 -2.65
C MET A 1 -4.73 -9.28 -2.19
N ARG A 2 -3.76 -9.04 -3.08
CA ARG A 2 -2.53 -8.30 -2.77
C ARG A 2 -2.41 -7.08 -3.67
N LEU A 3 -2.13 -5.91 -3.08
CA LEU A 3 -1.92 -4.65 -3.77
C LEU A 3 -0.46 -4.22 -3.57
N LEU A 4 0.20 -3.82 -4.65
CA LEU A 4 1.57 -3.32 -4.61
C LEU A 4 1.61 -1.93 -5.25
N PHE A 5 2.02 -0.92 -4.47
CA PHE A 5 2.26 0.43 -4.97
C PHE A 5 3.72 0.57 -5.37
N VAL A 6 3.98 1.08 -6.57
CA VAL A 6 5.35 1.23 -7.09
C VAL A 6 5.62 2.68 -7.45
N CYS A 7 6.79 3.19 -7.07
CA CYS A 7 7.32 4.44 -7.58
C CYS A 7 8.83 4.33 -7.80
N HIS A 8 9.48 5.40 -8.25
CA HIS A 8 10.89 5.34 -8.61
C HIS A 8 11.80 4.85 -7.46
N GLY A 9 11.69 5.48 -6.28
CA GLY A 9 12.62 5.22 -5.16
C GLY A 9 11.98 4.76 -3.84
N ASN A 10 10.69 4.44 -3.82
CA ASN A 10 9.96 3.97 -2.62
C ASN A 10 10.15 4.79 -1.32
N ILE A 11 10.35 6.10 -1.43
CA ILE A 11 10.57 6.98 -0.25
C ILE A 11 9.44 8.00 -0.01
N CYS A 12 8.71 8.40 -1.06
CA CYS A 12 7.72 9.47 -0.95
C CYS A 12 6.33 9.00 -1.37
N ARG A 13 6.15 8.60 -2.64
CA ARG A 13 4.81 8.38 -3.21
C ARG A 13 4.24 7.01 -2.87
N SER A 14 4.97 5.93 -3.13
CA SER A 14 4.47 4.58 -2.87
C SER A 14 4.31 4.25 -1.38
N PRO A 15 5.18 4.67 -0.44
CA PRO A 15 4.95 4.43 1.00
C PRO A 15 3.74 5.21 1.53
N MET A 16 3.52 6.41 1.00
CA MET A 16 2.33 7.22 1.32
C MET A 16 1.06 6.51 0.84
N ALA A 17 1.04 6.02 -0.40
CA ALA A 17 -0.09 5.27 -0.94
C ALA A 17 -0.36 3.98 -0.14
N GLN A 18 0.68 3.24 0.26
CA GLN A 18 0.54 2.08 1.14
C GLN A 18 -0.16 2.45 2.46
N SER A 19 0.32 3.50 3.13
CA SER A 19 -0.21 3.92 4.44
C SER A 19 -1.66 4.37 4.36
N VAL A 20 -2.00 5.16 3.33
CA VAL A 20 -3.37 5.63 3.06
C VAL A 20 -4.29 4.45 2.75
N MET A 21 -3.87 3.53 1.88
CA MET A 21 -4.66 2.36 1.52
C MET A 21 -4.86 1.42 2.71
N GLN A 22 -3.82 1.21 3.52
CA GLN A 22 -3.92 0.40 4.74
C GLN A 22 -4.97 0.98 5.70
N ASN A 23 -5.02 2.31 5.85
CA ASN A 23 -6.04 2.97 6.66
C ASN A 23 -7.46 2.70 6.13
N PHE A 24 -7.68 2.80 4.82
CA PHE A 24 -8.98 2.48 4.22
C PHE A 24 -9.37 1.00 4.37
N ILE A 25 -8.42 0.09 4.20
CA ILE A 25 -8.63 -1.36 4.38
C ILE A 25 -9.06 -1.65 5.82
N ASN A 26 -8.41 -1.03 6.81
CA ASN A 26 -8.74 -1.18 8.22
C ASN A 26 -10.13 -0.62 8.54
N GLN A 27 -10.44 0.59 8.06
CA GLN A 27 -11.76 1.20 8.25
C GLN A 27 -12.89 0.40 7.58
N SER A 28 -12.60 -0.29 6.47
CA SER A 28 -13.57 -1.10 5.74
C SER A 28 -13.68 -2.54 6.28
N GLY A 29 -12.91 -2.92 7.30
CA GLY A 29 -12.88 -4.29 7.84
C GLY A 29 -12.34 -5.34 6.86
N LEU A 30 -11.56 -4.92 5.85
CA LEU A 30 -11.05 -5.78 4.78
C LEU A 30 -9.66 -6.37 5.05
N SER A 31 -9.08 -6.12 6.22
CA SER A 31 -7.70 -6.47 6.56
C SER A 31 -7.40 -7.97 6.48
N ALA A 32 -8.42 -8.83 6.66
CA ALA A 32 -8.27 -10.28 6.51
C ALA A 32 -8.23 -10.75 5.04
N ARG A 33 -8.64 -9.90 4.09
CA ARG A 33 -8.81 -10.25 2.67
C ARG A 33 -7.87 -9.50 1.75
N VAL A 34 -7.40 -8.32 2.17
CA VAL A 34 -6.58 -7.43 1.37
C VAL A 34 -5.30 -7.08 2.13
N SER A 35 -4.15 -7.34 1.50
CA SER A 35 -2.84 -6.91 1.98
C SER A 35 -2.27 -5.89 1.01
N VAL A 36 -1.56 -4.89 1.53
CA VAL A 36 -0.94 -3.81 0.75
C VAL A 36 0.55 -3.71 1.08
N ASP A 37 1.36 -3.45 0.06
CA ASP A 37 2.81 -3.27 0.15
C ASP A 37 3.28 -2.19 -0.83
N SER A 38 4.56 -1.79 -0.76
CA SER A 38 5.14 -0.80 -1.66
C SER A 38 6.60 -1.07 -1.99
N ALA A 39 6.97 -0.82 -3.26
CA ALA A 39 8.30 -1.10 -3.78
C ALA A 39 8.86 0.03 -4.66
N ALA A 40 10.17 0.00 -4.85
CA ALA A 40 10.87 0.86 -5.79
C ALA A 40 11.02 0.15 -7.13
N THR A 41 11.13 0.91 -8.22
CA THR A 41 11.65 0.38 -9.48
C THR A 41 13.18 0.27 -9.49
N HIS A 42 13.85 1.04 -8.62
CA HIS A 42 15.32 1.15 -8.54
C HIS A 42 15.81 1.10 -7.10
#